data_AF-A0A1E7FTG4-F1
#
_entry.id   AF-A0A1E7FTG4-F1
#
_cell.length_a   1.000
_cell.length_b   1.000
_cell.length_c   1.000
_cell.angle_alpha   90.00
_cell.angle_beta   90.00
_cell.angle_gamma   90.00
#
_symmetry.space_group_name_H-M   'P 1'
#
loop_
_entity.id
_entity.type
_entity.pdbx_description
1 polymer ?
#
loop_
_entity_poly.entity_id
_entity_poly.type
_entity_poly.pdbx_seq_one_letter_code
_entity_poly.pdbx_strand_id
1 'polypeptide(L)'
;MSNNKGGSETEVFVTEVTPIFVVAEQPQNEAGSWKSGLCSCCKYGCCHSALLWGYCFPAILMGQLLTRMKMTWLGDPTTPPSEEYKKTFRTVVTIVICNLLIQSMFYCPATIPIDTDDDYTSYLVVQNDDVDCPMWKQSLTNATSMIFGLYALIVMIKLRMRILQMAHQTANYDEIRPVCCNDTGLPPSWDGDIHNNNNNDGHKTTLTQAIIV
;
A
#
# COMPACT_ATOMS: atom_id res chain seq x y z
N MET A 1 -23.80 -32.49 -45.38
CA MET A 1 -24.42 -31.21 -44.95
C MET A 1 -23.58 -30.67 -43.81
N SER A 2 -22.67 -29.74 -44.12
CA SER A 2 -21.85 -29.02 -43.14
C SER A 2 -22.65 -27.90 -42.52
N ASN A 3 -22.68 -27.80 -41.18
CA ASN A 3 -23.22 -26.64 -40.49
C ASN A 3 -22.12 -25.81 -39.82
N ASN A 4 -22.29 -24.51 -40.03
CA ASN A 4 -21.39 -23.38 -39.86
C ASN A 4 -20.71 -23.22 -38.50
N LYS A 5 -19.47 -22.75 -38.57
CA LYS A 5 -18.69 -22.14 -37.48
C LYS A 5 -19.38 -20.87 -36.99
N GLY A 6 -19.70 -20.81 -35.70
CA GLY A 6 -19.94 -19.55 -34.98
C GLY A 6 -18.60 -19.01 -34.49
N GLY A 7 -18.08 -17.99 -35.17
CA GLY A 7 -16.94 -17.21 -34.69
C GLY A 7 -17.45 -16.14 -33.72
N SER A 8 -17.10 -16.26 -32.44
CA SER A 8 -17.30 -15.20 -31.46
C SER A 8 -16.24 -14.12 -31.69
N GLU A 9 -16.67 -12.94 -32.12
CA GLU A 9 -15.83 -11.73 -32.15
C GLU A 9 -15.43 -11.38 -30.72
N THR A 10 -14.15 -11.56 -30.39
CA THR A 10 -13.53 -10.94 -29.22
C THR A 10 -13.39 -9.45 -29.50
N GLU A 11 -14.28 -8.67 -28.91
CA GLU A 11 -14.19 -7.22 -28.84
C GLU A 11 -12.95 -6.85 -28.02
N VAL A 12 -11.90 -6.39 -28.71
CA VAL A 12 -10.65 -5.94 -28.09
C VAL A 12 -10.94 -4.58 -27.45
N PHE A 13 -11.21 -4.59 -26.14
CA PHE A 13 -11.36 -3.37 -25.34
C PHE A 13 -9.99 -2.70 -25.23
N VAL A 14 -9.73 -1.73 -26.11
CA VAL A 14 -8.56 -0.86 -26.05
C VAL A 14 -8.76 0.08 -24.86
N THR A 15 -8.40 -0.38 -23.67
CA THR A 15 -8.26 0.50 -22.51
C THR A 15 -7.12 1.47 -22.82
N GLU A 16 -7.41 2.77 -22.81
CA GLU A 16 -6.44 3.84 -22.99
C GLU A 16 -5.12 3.49 -22.31
N VAL A 17 -4.14 3.17 -23.15
CA VAL A 17 -2.77 2.94 -22.73
C VAL A 17 -2.30 4.32 -22.29
N THR A 18 -2.19 4.54 -20.98
CA THR A 18 -1.44 5.68 -20.45
C THR A 18 -0.12 5.68 -21.22
N PRO A 19 0.24 6.75 -21.95
CA PRO A 19 1.41 6.73 -22.82
C PRO A 19 2.58 6.22 -21.98
N ILE A 20 3.06 5.04 -22.35
CA ILE A 20 4.33 4.53 -21.87
C ILE A 20 5.29 5.54 -22.45
N PHE A 21 5.66 6.53 -21.64
CA PHE A 21 6.87 7.29 -21.88
C PHE A 21 7.93 6.21 -21.98
N VAL A 22 8.40 5.95 -23.20
CA VAL A 22 9.68 5.33 -23.44
C VAL A 22 10.67 6.33 -22.86
N VAL A 23 10.83 6.25 -21.54
CA VAL A 23 11.91 6.92 -20.84
C VAL A 23 13.12 6.31 -21.48
N ALA A 24 13.75 7.09 -22.37
CA ALA A 24 15.04 6.77 -22.92
C ALA A 24 15.89 6.26 -21.76
N GLU A 25 16.39 5.05 -21.93
CA GLU A 25 17.22 4.33 -20.98
C GLU A 25 18.37 5.25 -20.58
N GLN A 26 18.18 6.02 -19.51
CA GLN A 26 19.28 6.73 -18.87
C GLN A 26 20.19 5.63 -18.33
N PRO A 27 21.51 5.74 -18.51
CA PRO A 27 22.45 4.75 -18.02
C PRO A 27 22.13 4.43 -16.56
N GLN A 28 21.73 3.19 -16.31
CA GLN A 28 21.36 2.66 -15.00
C GLN A 28 22.63 2.50 -14.13
N ASN A 29 23.35 3.59 -13.88
CA ASN A 29 24.58 3.59 -13.08
C ASN A 29 24.36 4.04 -11.63
N GLU A 30 23.13 3.96 -11.13
CA GLU A 30 22.83 4.14 -9.71
C GLU A 30 21.77 3.11 -9.26
N ALA A 31 22.06 1.83 -9.50
CA ALA A 31 21.28 0.75 -8.93
C ALA A 31 21.54 0.69 -7.41
N GLY A 32 20.59 1.15 -6.58
CA GLY A 32 20.55 0.84 -5.15
C GLY A 32 20.26 1.99 -4.19
N SER A 33 20.34 3.25 -4.61
CA SER A 33 19.95 4.36 -3.73
C SER A 33 18.43 4.50 -3.69
N TRP A 34 17.84 4.44 -2.49
CA TRP A 34 16.51 5.00 -2.29
C TRP A 34 16.63 6.50 -2.57
N LYS A 35 16.04 6.98 -3.68
CA LYS A 35 16.09 8.38 -4.16
C LYS A 35 15.72 9.45 -3.12
N SER A 36 15.26 9.04 -1.95
CA SER A 36 14.89 9.87 -0.82
C SER A 36 15.18 9.10 0.47
N GLY A 37 16.02 9.68 1.36
CA GLY A 37 16.20 9.14 2.71
C GLY A 37 14.88 8.98 3.46
N LEU A 38 14.84 8.13 4.49
CA LEU A 38 13.62 7.79 5.26
C LEU A 38 12.84 9.02 5.79
N CYS A 39 13.51 10.16 6.00
CA CYS A 39 12.90 11.42 6.43
C CYS A 39 12.71 12.47 5.31
N SER A 40 12.94 12.13 4.04
CA SER A 40 12.71 13.08 2.93
C SER A 40 11.22 13.44 2.77
N CYS A 41 10.31 12.60 3.29
CA CYS A 41 8.89 12.93 3.39
C CYS A 41 8.63 14.17 4.27
N CYS A 42 9.49 14.48 5.24
CA CYS A 42 9.39 15.69 6.05
C CYS A 42 9.99 16.93 5.39
N LYS A 43 10.63 16.80 4.22
CA LYS A 43 11.23 17.95 3.49
C LYS A 43 10.20 18.99 3.07
N TYR A 44 8.95 18.56 2.85
CA TYR A 44 7.82 19.43 2.51
C TYR A 44 6.96 19.80 3.73
N GLY A 45 7.43 19.47 4.96
CA GLY A 45 6.73 19.71 6.22
C GLY A 45 5.72 18.62 6.59
N CYS A 46 5.39 18.52 7.88
CA CYS A 46 4.46 17.51 8.41
C CYS A 46 3.01 17.69 7.90
N CYS A 47 2.69 18.87 7.35
CA CYS A 47 1.35 19.19 6.81
C CYS A 47 1.22 18.93 5.30
N HIS A 48 2.17 18.26 4.66
CA HIS A 48 2.03 17.91 3.24
C HIS A 48 0.78 17.02 3.06
N SER A 49 -0.09 17.35 2.11
CA SER A 49 -1.41 16.71 1.98
C SER A 49 -1.31 15.18 1.91
N ALA A 50 -0.29 14.63 1.24
CA ALA A 50 -0.07 13.19 1.18
C ALA A 50 0.19 12.53 2.55
N LEU A 51 0.90 13.21 3.46
CA LEU A 51 1.13 12.71 4.83
C LEU A 51 -0.15 12.79 5.66
N LEU A 52 -0.92 13.88 5.52
CA LEU A 52 -2.18 14.03 6.23
C LEU A 52 -3.19 12.96 5.82
N TRP A 53 -3.32 12.68 4.52
CA TRP A 53 -4.18 11.60 4.02
C TRP A 53 -3.70 10.22 4.49
N GLY A 54 -2.38 9.99 4.56
CA GLY A 54 -1.82 8.74 5.08
C GLY A 54 -2.05 8.54 6.58
N TYR A 55 -2.00 9.62 7.37
CA TYR A 55 -2.26 9.59 8.81
C TYR A 55 -3.75 9.43 9.11
N CYS A 56 -4.62 10.14 8.41
CA CYS A 56 -6.07 10.09 8.63
C CYS A 56 -6.73 8.85 8.03
N PHE A 57 -6.22 8.33 6.91
CA PHE A 57 -6.84 7.22 6.18
C PHE A 57 -5.84 6.10 5.83
N PRO A 58 -5.17 5.51 6.83
CA PRO A 58 -4.14 4.49 6.60
C PRO A 58 -4.69 3.26 5.82
N ALA A 59 -5.96 2.91 6.04
CA ALA A 59 -6.59 1.78 5.36
C ALA A 59 -6.82 2.02 3.85
N ILE A 60 -7.10 3.26 3.45
CA ILE A 60 -7.27 3.62 2.03
C ILE A 60 -5.91 3.58 1.32
N LEU A 61 -4.87 4.12 1.97
CA LEU A 61 -3.51 4.05 1.46
C LEU A 61 -3.04 2.60 1.33
N MET A 62 -3.37 1.74 2.29
CA MET A 62 -3.12 0.30 2.21
C MET A 62 -3.81 -0.32 0.99
N GLY A 63 -5.10 -0.03 0.74
CA GLY A 63 -5.82 -0.51 -0.44
C GLY A 63 -5.18 -0.07 -1.75
N GLN A 64 -4.71 1.18 -1.83
CA GLN A 64 -3.99 1.69 -2.99
C GLN A 64 -2.66 0.95 -3.20
N LEU A 65 -1.90 0.71 -2.13
CA LEU A 65 -0.60 0.04 -2.19
C LEU A 65 -0.76 -1.43 -2.63
N LEU A 66 -1.75 -2.14 -2.07
CA LEU A 66 -2.11 -3.50 -2.52
C LEU A 66 -2.44 -3.57 -4.01
N THR A 67 -3.20 -2.59 -4.51
CA THR A 67 -3.60 -2.54 -5.93
C THR A 67 -2.39 -2.30 -6.83
N ARG A 68 -1.47 -1.41 -6.44
CA ARG A 68 -0.23 -1.17 -7.19
C ARG A 68 0.70 -2.37 -7.20
N MET A 69 0.74 -3.15 -6.12
CA MET A 69 1.53 -4.38 -6.04
C MET A 69 0.81 -5.60 -6.63
N LYS A 70 -0.36 -5.43 -7.27
CA LYS A 70 -1.18 -6.51 -7.84
C LYS A 70 -1.43 -7.63 -6.83
N MET A 71 -1.90 -7.24 -5.64
CA MET A 71 -2.26 -8.17 -4.58
C MET A 71 -3.77 -8.18 -4.35
N THR A 72 -4.24 -9.32 -3.85
CA THR A 72 -5.61 -9.46 -3.35
C THR A 72 -5.80 -8.61 -2.08
N TRP A 73 -7.05 -8.40 -1.67
CA TRP A 73 -7.39 -7.70 -0.42
C TRP A 73 -6.89 -8.41 0.86
N LEU A 74 -6.46 -9.67 0.73
CA LEU A 74 -5.82 -10.49 1.77
C LEU A 74 -4.28 -10.42 1.72
N GLY A 75 -3.70 -9.65 0.79
CA GLY A 75 -2.26 -9.53 0.60
C GLY A 75 -1.61 -10.73 -0.11
N ASP A 76 -2.38 -11.57 -0.77
CA ASP A 76 -1.85 -12.69 -1.57
C ASP A 76 -1.56 -12.21 -3.00
N PRO A 77 -0.46 -12.69 -3.63
CA PRO A 77 -0.13 -12.30 -4.99
C PRO A 77 -1.17 -12.88 -5.96
N THR A 78 -1.65 -12.06 -6.88
CA THR A 78 -2.50 -12.56 -7.97
C THR A 78 -1.62 -13.22 -9.04
N THR A 79 -1.94 -14.44 -9.44
CA THR A 79 -1.33 -15.05 -10.62
C THR A 79 -1.90 -14.39 -11.88
N PRO A 80 -1.07 -13.89 -12.82
CA PRO A 80 -1.56 -13.50 -14.13
C PRO A 80 -2.27 -14.69 -14.77
N PRO A 81 -3.46 -14.53 -15.39
CA PRO A 81 -4.09 -13.30 -15.87
C PRO A 81 -5.25 -12.76 -14.99
N SER A 82 -5.34 -13.10 -13.71
CA SER A 82 -6.54 -12.78 -12.93
C SER A 82 -6.69 -11.27 -12.68
N GLU A 83 -7.80 -10.68 -13.13
CA GLU A 83 -8.13 -9.26 -12.89
C GLU A 83 -8.65 -9.01 -11.45
N GLU A 84 -8.44 -9.95 -10.53
CA GLU A 84 -8.97 -9.90 -9.17
C GLU A 84 -8.42 -8.71 -8.37
N TYR A 85 -7.19 -8.29 -8.66
CA TYR A 85 -6.58 -7.12 -8.02
C TYR A 85 -7.37 -5.82 -8.27
N LYS A 86 -8.10 -5.71 -9.41
CA LYS A 86 -8.95 -4.55 -9.70
C LYS A 86 -10.10 -4.43 -8.70
N LYS A 87 -10.57 -5.56 -8.15
CA LYS A 87 -11.62 -5.61 -7.13
C LYS A 87 -11.07 -5.33 -5.73
N THR A 88 -9.77 -5.56 -5.48
CA THR A 88 -9.13 -5.34 -4.18
C THR A 88 -9.41 -3.95 -3.61
N PHE A 89 -9.17 -2.90 -4.40
CA PHE A 89 -9.39 -1.52 -3.93
C PHE A 89 -10.85 -1.30 -3.48
N ARG A 90 -11.80 -1.70 -4.33
CA ARG A 90 -13.23 -1.56 -4.04
C ARG A 90 -13.64 -2.36 -2.80
N THR A 91 -13.12 -3.57 -2.62
CA THR A 91 -13.36 -4.39 -1.44
C THR A 91 -12.82 -3.73 -0.17
N VAL A 92 -11.57 -3.26 -0.17
CA VAL A 92 -10.96 -2.60 1.00
C VAL A 92 -11.73 -1.33 1.37
N VAL A 93 -12.08 -0.50 0.39
CA VAL A 93 -12.90 0.72 0.61
C VAL A 93 -14.27 0.35 1.21
N THR A 94 -14.89 -0.72 0.70
CA THR A 94 -16.18 -1.20 1.23
C THR A 94 -16.04 -1.65 2.69
N ILE A 95 -14.99 -2.40 3.05
CA ILE A 95 -14.71 -2.82 4.43
C ILE A 95 -14.53 -1.60 5.34
N VAL A 96 -13.79 -0.59 4.90
CA VAL A 96 -13.56 0.65 5.67
C VAL A 96 -14.88 1.40 5.90
N ILE A 97 -15.70 1.57 4.86
CA ILE A 97 -17.01 2.24 4.98
C ILE A 97 -17.93 1.44 5.90
N CYS A 98 -18.00 0.12 5.75
CA CYS A 98 -18.80 -0.74 6.64
C CYS A 98 -18.35 -0.60 8.09
N ASN A 99 -17.04 -0.61 8.36
CA ASN A 99 -16.51 -0.41 9.70
C ASN A 99 -16.88 0.98 10.27
N LEU A 100 -16.79 2.05 9.45
CA LEU A 100 -17.21 3.40 9.86
C LEU A 100 -18.71 3.47 10.15
N LEU A 101 -19.55 2.84 9.33
CA LEU A 101 -21.00 2.79 9.54
C LEU A 101 -21.36 2.02 10.80
N ILE A 102 -20.72 0.87 11.05
CA ILE A 102 -20.90 0.09 12.28
C ILE A 102 -20.49 0.94 13.49
N GLN A 103 -19.33 1.59 13.45
CA GLN A 103 -18.90 2.48 14.54
C GLN A 103 -19.86 3.65 14.74
N SER A 104 -20.38 4.25 13.68
CA SER A 104 -21.37 5.33 13.76
C SER A 104 -22.71 4.86 14.32
N MET A 105 -23.16 3.65 13.96
CA MET A 105 -24.42 3.08 14.45
C MET A 105 -24.37 2.66 15.91
N PHE A 106 -23.21 2.17 16.36
CA PHE A 106 -22.99 1.70 17.73
C PHE A 106 -22.17 2.69 18.57
N TYR A 107 -22.07 3.94 18.15
CA TYR A 107 -21.37 4.97 18.90
C TYR A 107 -22.14 5.27 20.18
N CYS A 108 -21.43 5.18 21.30
CA CYS A 108 -21.93 5.52 22.61
C CYS A 108 -20.98 6.56 23.22
N PRO A 109 -21.45 7.78 23.54
CA PRO A 109 -20.58 8.79 24.12
C PRO A 109 -20.11 8.34 25.51
N ALA A 110 -18.83 8.53 25.80
CA ALA A 110 -18.28 8.24 27.12
C ALA A 110 -18.85 9.24 28.14
N THR A 111 -19.33 8.75 29.28
CA THR A 111 -19.69 9.59 30.42
C THR A 111 -18.42 10.09 31.09
N ILE A 112 -18.19 11.40 31.08
CA ILE A 112 -17.04 12.01 31.75
C ILE A 112 -17.48 12.43 33.16
N PRO A 113 -16.83 11.97 34.25
CA PRO A 113 -17.09 12.50 35.58
C PRO A 113 -16.56 13.94 35.66
N ILE A 114 -17.38 14.88 36.14
CA ILE A 114 -16.96 16.25 36.44
C ILE A 114 -16.79 16.32 37.95
N ASP A 115 -15.56 16.54 38.39
CA ASP A 115 -15.27 16.85 39.79
C ASP A 115 -15.64 18.31 40.05
N THR A 116 -16.77 18.53 40.73
CA THR A 116 -17.08 19.84 41.34
C THR A 116 -16.47 19.86 42.75
N ASP A 117 -15.78 20.96 43.10
CA ASP A 117 -15.09 21.17 44.39
C ASP A 117 -16.01 21.21 45.63
N ASP A 118 -17.32 21.13 45.44
CA ASP A 118 -18.28 20.97 46.51
C ASP A 118 -18.38 19.47 46.86
N ASP A 119 -18.44 19.10 48.14
CA ASP A 119 -18.49 17.74 48.74
C ASP A 119 -19.67 16.84 48.27
N TYR A 120 -20.26 17.18 47.14
CA TYR A 120 -21.31 16.48 46.43
C TYR A 120 -20.87 16.29 44.98
N THR A 121 -20.41 15.07 44.65
CA THR A 121 -20.07 14.68 43.27
C THR A 121 -21.32 14.74 42.40
N SER A 122 -21.57 15.89 41.79
CA SER A 122 -22.70 16.07 40.88
C SER A 122 -22.28 15.68 39.48
N TYR A 123 -22.75 14.54 39.02
CA TYR A 123 -22.64 14.15 37.62
C TYR A 123 -23.56 15.06 36.81
N LEU A 124 -22.99 16.02 36.09
CA LEU A 124 -23.69 16.73 35.01
C LEU A 124 -23.83 15.73 33.84
N VAL A 125 -24.74 14.78 34.02
CA VAL A 125 -25.21 13.92 32.94
C VAL A 125 -25.92 14.88 31.99
N VAL A 126 -25.37 15.06 30.79
CA VAL A 126 -26.18 15.53 29.66
C VAL A 126 -27.21 14.43 29.46
N GLN A 127 -28.31 14.57 30.18
CA GLN A 127 -29.48 13.71 30.16
C GLN A 127 -30.09 13.83 28.77
N ASN A 128 -29.60 13.01 27.85
CA ASN A 128 -30.53 12.42 26.90
C ASN A 128 -31.28 11.35 27.72
N ASP A 129 -32.39 11.77 28.33
CA ASP A 129 -33.16 11.07 29.37
C ASP A 129 -33.69 9.67 29.01
N ASP A 130 -33.35 9.09 27.86
CA ASP A 130 -34.01 7.87 27.37
C ASP A 130 -33.11 6.86 26.62
N VAL A 131 -31.78 6.97 26.69
CA VAL A 131 -30.90 5.97 26.06
C VAL A 131 -29.93 5.37 27.05
N ASP A 132 -30.43 4.46 27.88
CA ASP A 132 -29.60 3.45 28.53
C ASP A 132 -28.75 2.77 27.45
N CYS A 133 -27.46 3.07 27.43
CA CYS A 133 -26.54 2.47 26.48
C CYS A 133 -26.17 1.08 27.02
N PRO A 134 -26.70 -0.01 26.44
CA PRO A 134 -26.45 -1.32 27.01
C PRO A 134 -24.97 -1.68 26.81
N MET A 135 -24.36 -2.30 27.84
CA MET A 135 -22.92 -2.65 27.82
C MET A 135 -22.48 -3.43 26.57
N TRP A 136 -23.38 -4.24 25.99
CA TRP A 136 -23.07 -5.00 24.78
C TRP A 136 -22.73 -4.12 23.57
N LYS A 137 -23.30 -2.91 23.45
CA LYS A 137 -22.97 -1.98 22.36
C LYS A 137 -21.51 -1.53 22.44
N GLN A 138 -21.06 -1.14 23.64
CA GLN A 138 -19.67 -0.75 23.86
C GLN A 138 -18.72 -1.93 23.57
N SER A 139 -19.06 -3.13 24.04
CA SER A 139 -18.29 -4.33 23.76
C SER A 139 -18.21 -4.65 22.27
N LEU A 140 -19.31 -4.47 21.52
CA LEU A 140 -19.34 -4.68 20.06
C LEU A 140 -18.46 -3.68 19.32
N THR A 141 -18.50 -2.40 19.69
CA THR A 141 -17.67 -1.35 19.09
C THR A 141 -16.18 -1.61 19.36
N ASN A 142 -15.83 -1.98 20.59
CA ASN A 142 -14.46 -2.35 20.96
C ASN A 142 -13.97 -3.58 20.19
N ALA A 143 -14.78 -4.64 20.12
CA ALA A 143 -14.46 -5.86 19.38
C ALA A 143 -14.30 -5.58 17.88
N THR A 144 -15.19 -4.78 17.29
CA THR A 144 -15.11 -4.40 15.87
C THR A 144 -13.82 -3.62 15.59
N SER A 145 -13.48 -2.65 16.43
CA SER A 145 -12.23 -1.88 16.32
C SER A 145 -10.99 -2.79 16.43
N MET A 146 -11.00 -3.74 17.37
CA MET A 146 -9.92 -4.73 17.52
C MET A 146 -9.78 -5.64 16.28
N ILE A 147 -10.89 -6.15 15.73
CA ILE A 147 -10.88 -6.99 14.52
C ILE A 147 -10.34 -6.20 13.32
N PHE A 148 -10.80 -4.97 13.14
CA PHE A 148 -10.32 -4.12 12.05
C PHE A 148 -8.82 -3.78 12.20
N GLY A 149 -8.38 -3.49 13.42
CA GLY A 149 -6.96 -3.30 13.74
C GLY A 149 -6.10 -4.53 13.45
N LEU A 150 -6.57 -5.73 13.84
CA LEU A 150 -5.89 -6.99 13.57
C LEU A 150 -5.82 -7.28 12.06
N TYR A 151 -6.91 -7.03 11.33
CA TYR A 151 -6.94 -7.13 9.86
C TYR A 151 -5.87 -6.22 9.22
N ALA A 152 -5.86 -4.94 9.58
CA ALA A 152 -4.88 -3.98 9.06
C ALA A 152 -3.44 -4.41 9.38
N LEU A 153 -3.18 -4.91 10.59
CA LEU A 153 -1.87 -5.39 11.00
C LEU A 153 -1.42 -6.61 10.20
N ILE A 154 -2.29 -7.61 10.01
CA ILE A 154 -1.99 -8.80 9.19
C ILE A 154 -1.64 -8.41 7.76
N VAL A 155 -2.44 -7.52 7.16
CA VAL A 155 -2.19 -7.06 5.79
C VAL A 155 -0.88 -6.28 5.70
N MET A 156 -0.60 -5.39 6.65
CA MET A 156 0.66 -4.63 6.70
C MET A 156 1.89 -5.52 6.86
N ILE A 157 1.81 -6.61 7.63
CA ILE A 157 2.90 -7.59 7.75
C ILE A 157 3.13 -8.29 6.41
N LYS A 158 2.08 -8.80 5.78
CA LYS A 158 2.19 -9.44 4.45
C LYS A 158 2.77 -8.49 3.41
N LEU A 159 2.29 -7.25 3.41
CA LEU A 159 2.76 -6.18 2.53
C LEU A 159 4.26 -5.95 2.69
N ARG A 160 4.74 -5.79 3.94
CA ARG A 160 6.17 -5.61 4.23
C ARG A 160 7.01 -6.80 3.78
N MET A 161 6.57 -8.02 4.07
CA MET A 161 7.28 -9.24 3.64
C MET A 161 7.45 -9.29 2.12
N ARG A 162 6.44 -8.83 1.38
CA ARG A 162 6.50 -8.80 -0.09
C ARG A 162 7.37 -7.70 -0.64
N ILE A 163 7.32 -6.50 -0.07
CA ILE A 163 8.22 -5.42 -0.44
C ILE A 163 9.68 -5.86 -0.25
N LEU A 164 9.98 -6.54 0.87
CA LEU A 164 11.30 -7.11 1.13
C LEU A 164 11.68 -8.18 0.09
N GLN A 165 10.76 -9.09 -0.25
CA GLN A 165 11.02 -10.10 -1.29
C GLN A 165 11.31 -9.47 -2.66
N MET A 166 10.58 -8.42 -3.05
CA MET A 166 10.84 -7.72 -4.31
C MET A 166 12.18 -6.98 -4.28
N ALA A 167 12.53 -6.35 -3.16
CA ALA A 167 13.83 -5.71 -3.00
C ALA A 167 15.00 -6.71 -3.14
N HIS A 168 14.83 -7.93 -2.61
CA HIS A 168 15.81 -9.01 -2.78
C HIS A 168 15.99 -9.46 -4.23
N GLN A 169 14.95 -9.38 -5.07
CA GLN A 169 15.08 -9.76 -6.49
C GLN A 169 15.71 -8.67 -7.35
N THR A 170 15.63 -7.40 -6.93
CA THR A 170 16.17 -6.26 -7.70
C THR A 170 17.66 -6.01 -7.47
N ALA A 171 18.26 -6.60 -6.43
CA ALA A 171 19.67 -6.39 -6.11
C ALA A 171 20.40 -7.73 -5.93
N ASN A 172 21.53 -7.89 -6.64
CA ASN A 172 22.41 -9.03 -6.49
C ASN A 172 23.24 -8.90 -5.19
N TYR A 173 22.61 -9.19 -4.05
CA TYR A 173 23.26 -9.08 -2.73
C TYR A 173 24.38 -10.10 -2.49
N ASP A 174 24.50 -11.13 -3.33
CA ASP A 174 25.61 -12.09 -3.26
C ASP A 174 26.94 -11.44 -3.66
N GLU A 175 26.89 -10.37 -4.47
CA GLU A 175 28.08 -9.67 -4.97
C GLU A 175 28.43 -8.43 -4.16
N ILE A 176 27.44 -7.79 -3.52
CA ILE A 176 27.60 -6.50 -2.83
C ILE A 176 27.08 -6.58 -1.40
N ARG A 177 28.00 -6.44 -0.43
CA ARG A 177 27.61 -6.29 0.98
C ARG A 177 26.94 -4.93 1.20
N PRO A 178 25.71 -4.88 1.76
CA PRO A 178 25.05 -3.62 2.06
C PRO A 178 25.82 -2.89 3.18
N VAL A 179 26.01 -1.58 3.02
CA VAL A 179 26.62 -0.72 4.03
C VAL A 179 25.56 0.23 4.58
N CYS A 180 25.31 0.17 5.90
CA CYS A 180 24.42 1.12 6.56
C CYS A 180 25.06 2.53 6.62
N CYS A 181 24.22 3.57 6.55
CA CYS A 181 24.62 4.98 6.73
C CYS A 181 25.49 5.58 5.63
N ASN A 182 25.33 5.12 4.38
CA ASN A 182 25.82 5.82 3.20
C ASN A 182 24.63 6.19 2.30
N ASP A 183 24.69 7.32 1.59
CA ASP A 183 23.58 7.85 0.78
C ASP A 183 23.15 6.88 -0.36
N THR A 184 24.07 6.01 -0.78
CA THR A 184 23.85 4.99 -1.80
C THR A 184 23.59 3.59 -1.24
N GLY A 185 23.84 3.35 0.06
CA GLY A 185 23.83 2.01 0.65
C GLY A 185 24.92 1.06 0.12
N LEU A 186 25.82 1.57 -0.73
CA LEU A 186 26.93 0.84 -1.34
C LEU A 186 28.25 1.21 -0.63
N PRO A 187 29.24 0.29 -0.60
CA PRO A 187 30.57 0.61 -0.10
C PRO A 187 31.25 1.69 -0.98
N PRO A 188 32.01 2.63 -0.38
CA PRO A 188 32.62 3.76 -1.10
C PRO A 188 33.66 3.39 -2.16
N SER A 189 34.00 2.10 -2.32
CA SER A 189 34.93 1.61 -3.34
C SER A 189 34.26 1.27 -4.69
N TRP A 190 32.97 1.53 -4.84
CA TRP A 190 32.19 1.29 -6.07
C TRP A 190 31.92 2.58 -6.86
N ASP A 191 32.73 3.62 -6.66
CA ASP A 191 32.86 4.68 -7.67
C ASP A 191 33.47 4.02 -8.90
N GLY A 192 32.63 3.72 -9.89
CA GLY A 192 33.02 2.99 -11.07
C GLY A 192 34.25 3.61 -11.70
N ASP A 193 35.35 2.86 -11.67
CA ASP A 193 36.27 2.81 -12.79
C ASP A 193 35.46 2.28 -13.99
N ILE A 194 34.61 3.15 -14.56
CA ILE A 194 34.12 3.04 -15.92
C ILE A 194 35.35 3.30 -16.78
N HIS A 195 36.23 2.29 -16.83
CA HIS A 195 37.22 2.16 -17.87
C HIS A 195 36.41 2.03 -19.16
N ASN A 196 36.30 3.17 -19.84
CA ASN A 196 35.66 3.35 -21.14
C ASN A 196 36.42 2.53 -22.19
N ASN A 197 36.22 1.21 -22.17
CA ASN A 197 36.83 0.30 -23.13
C ASN A 197 35.90 0.25 -24.36
N ASN A 198 36.08 1.27 -25.20
CA ASN A 198 35.54 1.31 -26.56
C ASN A 198 36.18 0.19 -27.40
N ASN A 199 35.74 -1.06 -27.22
CA ASN A 199 35.94 -2.10 -28.21
C ASN A 199 34.58 -2.45 -28.81
N ASN A 200 34.37 -1.90 -30.02
CA ASN A 200 33.30 -2.23 -30.94
C ASN A 200 33.42 -3.70 -31.36
N ASP A 201 32.75 -4.62 -30.66
CA ASP A 201 32.47 -5.94 -31.20
C ASP A 201 30.95 -6.16 -31.24
N GLY A 202 30.41 -6.08 -32.46
CA GLY A 202 29.00 -6.14 -32.77
C GLY A 202 28.40 -7.52 -32.56
N HIS A 203 28.01 -7.82 -31.32
CA HIS A 203 27.17 -8.97 -31.02
C HIS A 203 25.71 -8.52 -30.83
N LYS A 204 24.90 -8.67 -31.88
CA LYS A 204 23.44 -8.49 -31.80
C LYS A 204 22.83 -9.61 -30.94
N THR A 205 22.62 -9.36 -29.65
CA THR A 205 21.75 -10.17 -28.81
C THR A 205 20.32 -9.64 -28.91
N THR A 206 19.48 -10.41 -29.59
CA THR A 206 18.01 -10.30 -29.58
C THR A 206 17.50 -10.43 -28.14
N LEU A 207 17.20 -9.29 -27.52
CA LEU A 207 16.55 -9.18 -26.23
C LEU A 207 15.06 -9.50 -26.40
N THR A 208 14.69 -10.73 -26.07
CA THR A 208 13.30 -11.15 -25.88
C THR A 208 12.72 -10.32 -24.73
N GLN A 209 11.93 -9.29 -25.08
CA GLN A 209 11.16 -8.50 -24.14
C GLN A 209 10.17 -9.41 -23.39
N ALA A 210 10.50 -9.74 -22.14
CA ALA A 210 9.53 -10.24 -21.18
C ALA A 210 8.63 -9.07 -20.78
N ILE A 211 7.44 -9.03 -21.37
CA ILE A 211 6.39 -8.09 -21.05
C ILE A 211 5.94 -8.36 -19.61
N ILE A 212 6.35 -7.49 -18.68
CA ILE A 212 5.79 -7.43 -17.33
C ILE A 212 4.46 -6.68 -17.46
N VAL A 213 3.38 -7.44 -17.69
CA VAL A 213 1.99 -6.96 -17.67
C VAL A 213 1.59 -6.60 -16.26
#